data_AF-A0A6N2SUX5-F1
#
_entry.id   AF-A0A6N2SUX5-F1
#
_cell.length_a   1.000
_cell.length_b   1.000
_cell.length_c   1.000
_cell.angle_alpha   90.00
_cell.angle_beta   90.00
_cell.angle_gamma   90.00
#
_symmetry.space_group_name_H-M   'P 1'
#
loop_
_entity.id
_entity.type
_entity.pdbx_description
1 polymer ?
#
loop_
_entity_poly.entity_id
_entity_poly.type
_entity_poly.pdbx_seq_one_letter_code
_entity_poly.pdbx_strand_id
1 'polypeptide(L)'
;MDLKDMILVTENDRGTETNMLMTLDDYKSFIAVDDMSELADNLLQLGRTLGEAENFAEYYRAANVTLSARFCLDDIQLGHFLQGFYNDSKEFRFDKEASSSECVAKLKEIGMTDKGWVDDFNLHYEMENRSFERGQTFHNFNDHDYMVLEALSPRNLVVMDMKSGSLTIALGATEYKRYPKDEKPTKDNTTIGVSWEHGIYLGSTLSTTNFKAYKREYGTPEKIEDIYDYRAKLKQKFYFYQDMSKDDDVPKKLQNDFLHQMYEDFGTIEEDCFYDRLEDGKYDEGFKERQVKEEKSR
;
A
#
# COMPACT_ATOMS: atom_id res chain seq x y z
N MET A 1 23.43 3.49 -3.76
CA MET A 1 22.99 4.74 -4.42
C MET A 1 21.47 4.81 -4.39
N ASP A 2 20.88 6.01 -4.43
CA ASP A 2 19.43 6.15 -4.66
C ASP A 2 19.11 5.78 -6.11
N LEU A 3 17.90 5.27 -6.37
CA LEU A 3 17.43 5.06 -7.75
C LEU A 3 17.37 6.39 -8.49
N LYS A 4 16.99 7.48 -7.83
CA LYS A 4 16.85 8.81 -8.45
C LYS A 4 18.16 9.43 -8.91
N ASP A 5 19.29 8.91 -8.43
CA ASP A 5 20.63 9.33 -8.86
C ASP A 5 21.12 8.55 -10.09
N MET A 6 20.42 7.49 -10.51
CA MET A 6 20.76 6.68 -11.66
C MET A 6 20.35 7.39 -12.96
N ILE A 7 21.25 7.39 -13.95
CA ILE A 7 20.97 7.90 -15.29
C ILE A 7 20.69 6.71 -16.20
N LEU A 8 19.52 6.71 -16.83
CA LEU A 8 19.14 5.78 -17.89
C LEU A 8 19.67 6.34 -19.21
N VAL A 9 20.54 5.61 -19.90
CA VAL A 9 21.22 6.07 -21.12
C VAL A 9 20.96 5.09 -22.27
N THR A 10 20.38 5.57 -23.36
CA THR A 10 20.28 4.84 -24.63
C THR A 10 21.25 5.46 -25.63
N GLU A 11 22.24 4.70 -26.09
CA GLU A 11 23.05 5.05 -27.25
C GLU A 11 22.43 4.42 -28.51
N ASN A 12 22.12 5.24 -29.50
CA ASN A 12 21.69 4.81 -30.82
C ASN A 12 22.83 5.06 -31.82
N ASP A 13 23.49 3.99 -32.25
CA ASP A 13 24.47 4.01 -33.35
C ASP A 13 23.83 3.38 -34.59
N ARG A 14 23.44 4.23 -35.54
CA ARG A 14 22.85 3.82 -36.84
C ARG A 14 21.66 2.85 -36.70
N GLY A 15 20.80 3.07 -35.71
CA GLY A 15 19.60 2.27 -35.47
C GLY A 15 19.81 1.03 -34.58
N THR A 16 21.04 0.77 -34.14
CA THR A 16 21.31 -0.21 -33.08
C THR A 16 21.30 0.51 -31.75
N GLU A 17 20.39 0.11 -30.86
CA GLU A 17 20.24 0.76 -29.57
C GLU A 17 20.86 -0.06 -28.43
N THR A 18 21.69 0.60 -27.64
CA THR A 18 22.33 0.02 -26.47
C THR A 18 21.92 0.81 -25.24
N ASN A 19 21.23 0.15 -24.32
CA ASN A 19 20.82 0.70 -23.04
C ASN A 19 21.91 0.47 -22.00
N MET A 20 22.20 1.47 -21.19
CA MET A 20 23.19 1.48 -20.13
C MET A 20 22.65 2.24 -18.92
N LEU A 21 23.14 1.89 -17.73
CA LEU A 21 22.85 2.61 -16.48
C LEU A 21 24.13 3.30 -16.02
N MET A 22 24.08 4.60 -15.77
CA MET A 22 25.26 5.38 -15.41
C MET A 22 25.07 6.21 -14.15
N THR A 23 26.14 6.38 -13.38
CA THR A 23 26.25 7.48 -12.41
C THR A 23 26.46 8.79 -13.16
N LEU A 24 26.25 9.92 -12.48
CA LEU A 24 26.53 11.23 -13.08
C LEU A 24 27.98 11.39 -13.54
N ASP A 25 28.94 10.84 -12.80
CA ASP A 25 30.35 10.99 -13.13
C ASP A 25 30.78 10.06 -14.28
N ASP A 26 30.22 8.86 -14.34
CA ASP A 26 30.43 7.97 -15.49
C ASP A 26 29.75 8.51 -16.75
N TYR A 27 28.56 9.10 -16.64
CA TYR A 27 27.88 9.74 -17.76
C TYR A 27 28.70 10.91 -18.34
N LYS A 28 29.23 11.79 -17.49
CA LYS A 28 30.14 12.89 -17.93
C LYS A 28 31.35 12.34 -18.67
N SER A 29 31.94 11.26 -18.14
CA SER A 29 33.09 10.60 -18.75
C SER A 29 32.73 9.94 -20.08
N PHE A 30 31.52 9.38 -20.18
CA PHE A 30 31.01 8.69 -21.36
C PHE A 30 30.71 9.63 -22.53
N ILE A 31 30.11 10.80 -22.28
CA ILE A 31 29.85 11.78 -23.34
C ILE A 31 31.14 12.47 -23.83
N ALA A 32 32.19 12.47 -23.01
CA ALA A 32 33.54 12.93 -23.37
C ALA A 32 33.59 14.31 -24.06
N VAL A 33 32.80 15.26 -23.55
CA VAL A 33 32.73 16.63 -24.08
C VAL A 33 33.84 17.48 -23.48
N ASP A 34 34.77 17.94 -24.33
CA ASP A 34 35.90 18.80 -23.93
C ASP A 34 35.48 20.26 -23.69
N ASP A 35 34.47 20.74 -24.42
CA ASP A 35 33.98 22.12 -24.29
C ASP A 35 33.09 22.28 -23.05
N MET A 36 33.51 23.13 -22.12
CA MET A 36 32.80 23.31 -20.85
C MET A 36 31.42 23.94 -21.00
N SER A 37 31.18 24.75 -22.04
CA SER A 37 29.86 25.35 -22.28
C SER A 37 28.90 24.31 -22.84
N GLU A 38 29.34 23.49 -23.80
CA GLU A 38 28.58 22.37 -24.33
C GLU A 38 28.25 21.33 -23.24
N LEU A 39 29.24 20.98 -22.40
CA LEU A 39 29.04 20.10 -21.26
C LEU A 39 28.01 20.68 -20.28
N ALA A 40 28.08 21.98 -19.97
CA ALA A 40 27.13 22.64 -19.09
C ALA A 40 25.71 22.62 -19.66
N ASP A 41 25.55 22.88 -20.95
CA ASP A 41 24.26 22.82 -21.62
C ASP A 41 23.68 21.40 -21.61
N ASN A 42 24.50 20.38 -21.86
CA ASN A 42 24.09 18.98 -21.79
C ASN A 42 23.62 18.59 -20.37
N LEU A 43 24.43 18.93 -19.35
CA LEU A 43 24.09 18.64 -17.96
C LEU A 43 22.84 19.41 -17.50
N LEU A 44 22.62 20.62 -18.03
CA LEU A 44 21.40 21.38 -17.75
C LEU A 44 20.18 20.70 -18.36
N GLN A 45 20.29 20.17 -19.59
CA GLN A 45 19.20 19.41 -20.21
C GLN A 45 18.92 18.12 -19.44
N LEU A 46 19.96 17.36 -19.06
CA LEU A 46 19.82 16.18 -18.23
C LEU A 46 19.15 16.54 -16.88
N GLY A 47 19.58 17.61 -16.23
CA GLY A 47 19.01 18.08 -14.96
C GLY A 47 17.52 18.42 -15.04
N ARG A 48 17.00 18.81 -16.20
CA ARG A 48 15.56 19.04 -16.41
C ARG A 48 14.73 17.75 -16.42
N THR A 49 15.36 16.58 -16.55
CA THR A 49 14.66 15.30 -16.48
C THR A 49 14.40 14.84 -15.04
N LEU A 50 15.02 15.50 -14.06
CA LEU A 50 14.91 15.13 -12.65
C LEU A 50 13.45 15.23 -12.16
N GLY A 51 12.85 14.10 -11.81
CA GLY A 51 11.47 14.04 -11.33
C GLY A 51 10.39 14.14 -12.41
N GLU A 52 10.77 14.24 -13.69
CA GLU A 52 9.85 14.23 -14.83
C GLU A 52 9.69 12.80 -15.36
N ALA A 53 8.52 12.42 -15.88
CA ALA A 53 8.23 11.04 -16.30
C ALA A 53 8.50 10.77 -17.80
N GLU A 54 8.31 11.75 -18.69
CA GLU A 54 8.31 11.51 -20.15
C GLU A 54 9.50 12.12 -20.90
N ASN A 55 10.34 12.93 -20.25
CA ASN A 55 11.39 13.69 -20.94
C ASN A 55 12.74 12.99 -20.87
N PHE A 56 13.40 12.86 -22.02
CA PHE A 56 14.82 12.51 -22.14
C PHE A 56 15.61 13.71 -22.69
N ALA A 57 16.84 13.86 -22.23
CA ALA A 57 17.82 14.77 -22.82
C ALA A 57 18.51 14.08 -24.00
N GLU A 58 18.58 14.75 -25.14
CA GLU A 58 19.26 14.24 -26.33
C GLU A 58 20.63 14.88 -26.51
N TYR A 59 21.62 14.07 -26.92
CA TYR A 59 22.94 14.53 -27.27
C TYR A 59 23.48 13.84 -28.52
N TYR A 60 23.91 14.64 -29.49
CA TYR A 60 24.47 14.14 -30.75
C TYR A 60 26.00 14.06 -30.63
N ARG A 61 26.50 12.92 -30.15
CA ARG A 61 27.94 12.70 -29.94
C ARG A 61 28.72 12.63 -31.25
N ALA A 62 28.10 12.12 -32.30
CA ALA A 62 28.68 12.08 -33.64
C ALA A 62 27.57 12.11 -34.70
N ALA A 63 27.93 12.28 -35.98
CA ALA A 63 26.98 12.41 -37.08
C ALA A 63 25.93 11.28 -37.21
N ASN A 64 26.16 10.11 -36.62
CA ASN A 64 25.21 8.98 -36.61
C ASN A 64 25.07 8.33 -35.22
N VAL A 65 25.49 9.02 -34.16
CA VAL A 65 25.42 8.53 -32.78
C VAL A 65 24.65 9.54 -31.95
N THR A 66 23.47 9.13 -31.50
CA THR A 66 22.61 9.92 -30.61
C THR A 66 22.53 9.24 -29.26
N LEU A 67 22.66 10.02 -28.19
CA LEU A 67 22.43 9.59 -26.83
C LEU A 67 21.11 10.17 -26.35
N SER A 68 20.29 9.34 -25.73
CA SER A 68 19.09 9.73 -25.01
C SER A 68 19.30 9.40 -23.54
N ALA A 69 19.27 10.40 -22.65
CA ALA A 69 19.62 10.23 -21.25
C ALA A 69 18.62 10.90 -20.31
N ARG A 70 18.39 10.30 -19.14
CA ARG A 70 17.53 10.88 -18.10
C ARG A 70 17.87 10.36 -16.71
N PHE A 71 17.49 11.11 -15.69
CA PHE A 71 17.41 10.57 -14.34
C PHE A 71 16.25 9.58 -14.22
N CYS A 72 16.50 8.48 -13.51
CA CYS A 72 15.52 7.47 -13.19
C CYS A 72 14.51 8.03 -12.16
N LEU A 73 13.22 7.79 -12.38
CA LEU A 73 12.16 8.25 -11.48
C LEU A 73 11.91 7.28 -10.32
N ASP A 74 11.73 6.00 -10.67
CA ASP A 74 11.34 4.90 -9.81
C ASP A 74 11.77 3.55 -10.42
N ASP A 75 11.53 2.45 -9.70
CA ASP A 75 11.87 1.09 -10.14
C ASP A 75 11.00 0.59 -11.30
N ILE A 76 9.77 1.07 -11.44
CA ILE A 76 8.89 0.78 -12.58
C ILE A 76 9.50 1.33 -13.87
N GLN A 77 9.94 2.59 -13.87
CA GLN A 77 10.59 3.22 -15.01
C GLN A 77 11.89 2.50 -15.37
N LEU A 78 12.69 2.13 -14.37
CA LEU A 78 13.88 1.32 -14.59
C LEU A 78 13.53 -0.02 -15.26
N GLY A 79 12.48 -0.70 -14.79
CA GLY A 79 11.98 -1.93 -15.39
C GLY A 79 11.57 -1.76 -16.85
N HIS A 80 10.79 -0.73 -17.16
CA HIS A 80 10.40 -0.38 -18.53
C HIS A 80 11.60 -0.07 -19.43
N PHE A 81 12.59 0.65 -18.91
CA PHE A 81 13.82 0.95 -19.65
C PHE A 81 14.62 -0.31 -19.98
N LEU A 82 14.80 -1.22 -19.02
CA LEU A 82 15.49 -2.49 -19.24
C LEU A 82 14.73 -3.43 -20.19
N GLN A 83 13.40 -3.32 -20.22
CA GLN A 83 12.54 -4.04 -21.17
C GLN A 83 12.48 -3.39 -22.57
N GLY A 84 13.07 -2.22 -22.72
CA GLY A 84 13.15 -1.48 -23.98
C GLY A 84 11.86 -0.75 -24.39
N PHE A 85 11.01 -0.38 -23.43
CA PHE A 85 9.79 0.39 -23.71
C PHE A 85 10.06 1.80 -24.24
N TYR A 86 11.28 2.32 -24.00
CA TYR A 86 11.72 3.63 -24.48
C TYR A 86 12.61 3.54 -25.73
N ASN A 87 12.79 2.34 -26.28
CA ASN A 87 13.59 2.11 -27.47
C ASN A 87 12.73 2.25 -28.73
N ASP A 88 13.24 2.97 -29.72
CA ASP A 88 12.60 3.09 -31.02
C ASP A 88 12.90 1.86 -31.91
N SER A 89 14.05 1.22 -31.66
CA SER A 89 14.47 0.03 -32.40
C SER A 89 13.88 -1.24 -31.80
N LYS A 90 13.49 -2.18 -32.68
CA LYS A 90 13.14 -3.55 -32.27
C LYS A 90 14.35 -4.37 -31.84
N GLU A 91 15.54 -3.97 -32.28
CA GLU A 91 16.80 -4.60 -31.91
C GLU A 91 17.53 -3.64 -30.95
N PHE A 92 17.37 -3.91 -29.66
CA PHE A 92 18.10 -3.23 -28.60
C PHE A 92 18.78 -4.26 -27.70
N ARG A 93 19.79 -3.82 -26.96
CA ARG A 93 20.44 -4.64 -25.91
C ARG A 93 20.70 -3.80 -24.66
N PHE A 94 20.65 -4.44 -23.51
CA PHE A 94 21.16 -3.86 -22.27
C PHE A 94 22.63 -4.26 -22.09
N ASP A 95 23.53 -3.29 -22.01
CA ASP A 95 24.96 -3.50 -21.80
C ASP A 95 25.34 -3.30 -20.33
N LYS A 96 25.25 -4.40 -19.58
CA LYS A 96 25.57 -4.44 -18.15
C LYS A 96 27.04 -4.19 -17.87
N GLU A 97 27.93 -4.56 -18.79
CA GLU A 97 29.38 -4.39 -18.61
C GLU A 97 29.80 -2.93 -18.80
N ALA A 98 29.12 -2.20 -19.69
CA ALA A 98 29.30 -0.77 -19.89
C ALA A 98 28.56 0.10 -18.83
N SER A 99 27.69 -0.51 -18.02
CA SER A 99 26.96 0.19 -16.97
C SER A 99 27.83 0.41 -15.72
N SER A 100 27.58 1.50 -15.00
CA SER A 100 28.26 1.80 -13.75
C SER A 100 28.07 0.68 -12.73
N SER A 101 29.15 0.35 -12.02
CA SER A 101 29.18 -0.76 -11.06
C SER A 101 28.16 -0.57 -9.93
N GLU A 102 27.96 0.67 -9.49
CA GLU A 102 27.01 1.09 -8.47
C GLU A 102 25.56 0.87 -8.93
N CYS A 103 25.27 1.14 -10.21
CA CYS A 103 23.96 0.91 -10.79
C CYS A 103 23.66 -0.58 -10.88
N VAL A 104 24.63 -1.38 -11.32
CA VAL A 104 24.51 -2.84 -11.37
C VAL A 104 24.32 -3.45 -9.97
N ALA A 105 25.05 -2.94 -8.98
CA ALA A 105 24.84 -3.34 -7.58
C ALA A 105 23.42 -2.99 -7.11
N LYS A 106 22.90 -1.82 -7.49
CA LYS A 106 21.53 -1.40 -7.16
C LYS A 106 20.47 -2.30 -7.79
N LEU A 107 20.65 -2.77 -9.02
CA LEU A 107 19.75 -3.76 -9.64
C LEU A 107 19.63 -5.02 -8.78
N LYS A 108 20.78 -5.56 -8.34
CA LYS A 108 20.83 -6.75 -7.49
C LYS A 108 20.15 -6.51 -6.15
N GLU A 109 20.38 -5.33 -5.55
CA GLU A 109 19.82 -4.92 -4.26
C GLU A 109 18.29 -4.93 -4.27
N ILE A 110 17.68 -4.42 -5.33
CA ILE A 110 16.21 -4.36 -5.47
C ILE A 110 15.62 -5.62 -6.12
N GLY A 111 16.45 -6.62 -6.45
CA GLY A 111 16.03 -7.83 -7.14
C GLY A 111 15.65 -7.63 -8.62
N MET A 112 16.04 -6.51 -9.23
CA MET A 112 15.78 -6.24 -10.64
C MET A 112 16.72 -7.05 -11.54
N THR A 113 16.14 -7.79 -12.48
CA THR A 113 16.88 -8.55 -13.50
C THR A 113 17.33 -7.64 -14.64
N ASP A 114 18.29 -8.12 -15.42
CA ASP A 114 18.77 -7.46 -16.65
C ASP A 114 17.69 -7.37 -17.75
N LYS A 115 16.51 -7.96 -17.51
CA LYS A 115 15.32 -7.90 -18.38
C LYS A 115 14.23 -7.00 -17.82
N GLY A 116 14.47 -6.26 -16.74
CA GLY A 116 13.51 -5.33 -16.16
C GLY A 116 12.37 -5.97 -15.38
N TRP A 117 12.53 -7.22 -14.94
CA TRP A 117 11.60 -7.90 -14.02
C TRP A 117 12.20 -7.98 -12.62
N VAL A 118 11.39 -7.81 -11.58
CA VAL A 118 11.78 -8.12 -10.21
C VAL A 118 11.72 -9.64 -10.01
N ASP A 119 12.83 -10.24 -9.63
CA ASP A 119 12.92 -11.66 -9.29
C ASP A 119 12.76 -11.85 -7.77
N ASP A 120 11.50 -12.01 -7.35
CA ASP A 120 11.13 -12.24 -5.96
C ASP A 120 11.81 -13.48 -5.34
N PHE A 121 12.29 -14.44 -6.14
CA PHE A 121 12.96 -15.63 -5.60
C PHE A 121 14.32 -15.32 -4.97
N ASN A 122 14.95 -14.21 -5.36
CA ASN A 122 16.26 -13.78 -4.84
C ASN A 122 16.14 -12.83 -3.64
N LEU A 123 14.91 -12.49 -3.22
CA LEU A 123 14.66 -11.63 -2.08
C LEU A 123 14.24 -12.46 -0.87
N HIS A 124 14.70 -12.02 0.30
CA HIS A 124 14.26 -12.51 1.60
C HIS A 124 13.24 -11.53 2.18
N TYR A 125 12.17 -12.07 2.74
CA TYR A 125 11.13 -11.31 3.43
C TYR A 125 11.12 -11.73 4.89
N GLU A 126 11.51 -10.82 5.77
CA GLU A 126 11.50 -11.01 7.21
C GLU A 126 10.30 -10.25 7.79
N MET A 127 9.39 -10.98 8.42
CA MET A 127 8.18 -10.42 9.02
C MET A 127 8.53 -9.54 10.23
N GLU A 128 7.98 -8.34 10.25
CA GLU A 128 8.07 -7.40 11.38
C GLU A 128 6.74 -7.32 12.13
N ASN A 129 6.82 -7.40 13.45
CA ASN A 129 5.64 -7.26 14.32
C ASN A 129 5.30 -5.77 14.49
N ARG A 130 4.51 -5.24 13.57
CA ARG A 130 3.95 -3.89 13.61
C ARG A 130 2.48 -3.90 14.01
N SER A 131 2.08 -2.97 14.87
CA SER A 131 0.67 -2.61 15.08
C SER A 131 0.27 -1.49 14.12
N PHE A 132 -0.94 -1.62 13.56
CA PHE A 132 -1.51 -0.61 12.68
C PHE A 132 -2.61 0.16 13.41
N GLU A 133 -2.46 1.47 13.49
CA GLU A 133 -3.41 2.35 14.17
C GLU A 133 -4.02 3.35 13.19
N ARG A 134 -5.24 3.79 13.50
CA ARG A 134 -5.96 4.78 12.70
C ARG A 134 -5.12 6.06 12.53
N GLY A 135 -5.08 6.56 11.31
CA GLY A 135 -4.33 7.77 10.93
C GLY A 135 -2.87 7.50 10.58
N GLN A 136 -2.33 6.32 10.85
CA GLN A 136 -0.99 5.95 10.39
C GLN A 136 -0.98 5.76 8.88
N THR A 137 0.16 6.07 8.27
CA THR A 137 0.45 5.73 6.87
C THR A 137 1.49 4.62 6.81
N PHE A 138 1.47 3.87 5.71
CA PHE A 138 2.51 2.90 5.38
C PHE A 138 2.70 2.81 3.88
N HIS A 139 3.92 2.47 3.48
CA HIS A 139 4.25 2.15 2.10
C HIS A 139 3.99 0.66 1.87
N ASN A 140 3.25 0.32 0.81
CA ASN A 140 3.04 -1.05 0.38
C ASN A 140 4.02 -1.41 -0.74
N PHE A 141 4.46 -2.67 -0.82
CA PHE A 141 5.36 -3.14 -1.89
C PHE A 141 4.78 -3.05 -3.31
N ASN A 142 3.49 -2.72 -3.45
CA ASN A 142 2.89 -2.35 -4.73
C ASN A 142 3.15 -0.88 -5.14
N ASP A 143 4.10 -0.20 -4.48
CA ASP A 143 4.50 1.20 -4.69
C ASP A 143 3.41 2.25 -4.39
N HIS A 144 2.39 1.86 -3.62
CA HIS A 144 1.36 2.78 -3.17
C HIS A 144 1.47 3.02 -1.66
N ASP A 145 1.26 4.28 -1.27
CA ASP A 145 1.11 4.66 0.13
C ASP A 145 -0.35 4.58 0.54
N TYR A 146 -0.60 3.99 1.70
CA TYR A 146 -1.94 3.82 2.25
C TYR A 146 -2.05 4.46 3.62
N MET A 147 -3.21 5.06 3.90
CA MET A 147 -3.60 5.52 5.23
C MET A 147 -4.55 4.52 5.88
N VAL A 148 -4.28 4.17 7.13
CA VAL A 148 -5.17 3.34 7.95
C VAL A 148 -6.36 4.18 8.41
N LEU A 149 -7.56 3.82 7.99
CA LEU A 149 -8.81 4.46 8.43
C LEU A 149 -9.40 3.77 9.67
N GLU A 150 -9.31 2.45 9.72
CA GLU A 150 -9.75 1.63 10.85
C GLU A 150 -8.98 0.30 10.85
N ALA A 151 -8.58 -0.18 12.03
CA ALA A 151 -8.14 -1.55 12.20
C ALA A 151 -9.35 -2.41 12.61
N LEU A 152 -9.80 -3.29 11.71
CA LEU A 152 -10.87 -4.24 12.00
C LEU A 152 -10.36 -5.34 12.93
N SER A 153 -9.12 -5.78 12.71
CA SER A 153 -8.34 -6.70 13.55
C SER A 153 -6.87 -6.26 13.51
N PRO A 154 -5.96 -6.88 14.28
CA PRO A 154 -4.53 -6.53 14.24
C PRO A 154 -3.90 -6.55 12.83
N ARG A 155 -4.43 -7.37 11.91
CA ARG A 155 -3.93 -7.52 10.54
C ARG A 155 -4.98 -7.23 9.45
N ASN A 156 -6.22 -6.92 9.82
CA ASN A 156 -7.27 -6.60 8.84
C ASN A 156 -7.62 -5.12 8.97
N LEU A 157 -7.43 -4.37 7.90
CA LEU A 157 -7.44 -2.92 7.92
C LEU A 157 -8.42 -2.39 6.87
N VAL A 158 -9.11 -1.31 7.20
CA VAL A 158 -9.70 -0.41 6.22
C VAL A 158 -8.65 0.62 5.88
N VAL A 159 -8.20 0.66 4.63
CA VAL A 159 -7.16 1.57 4.16
C VAL A 159 -7.63 2.39 2.98
N MET A 160 -7.05 3.59 2.85
CA MET A 160 -7.24 4.47 1.71
C MET A 160 -5.92 4.65 0.97
N ASP A 161 -5.95 4.40 -0.33
CA ASP A 161 -4.86 4.74 -1.25
C ASP A 161 -4.68 6.27 -1.27
N MET A 162 -3.49 6.75 -0.91
CA MET A 162 -3.21 8.18 -0.82
C MET A 162 -3.13 8.88 -2.18
N LYS A 163 -2.84 8.14 -3.24
CA LYS A 163 -2.74 8.68 -4.61
C LYS A 163 -4.12 8.73 -5.26
N SER A 164 -4.90 7.64 -5.15
CA SER A 164 -6.16 7.51 -5.85
C SER A 164 -7.40 7.85 -5.02
N GLY A 165 -7.27 7.91 -3.69
CA GLY A 165 -8.39 8.04 -2.76
C GLY A 165 -9.31 6.81 -2.71
N SER A 166 -8.90 5.68 -3.29
CA SER A 166 -9.71 4.45 -3.30
C SER A 166 -9.62 3.73 -1.96
N LEU A 167 -10.71 3.09 -1.54
CA LEU A 167 -10.74 2.28 -0.33
C LEU A 167 -10.49 0.81 -0.63
N THR A 168 -9.75 0.18 0.28
CA THR A 168 -9.47 -1.25 0.26
C THR A 168 -9.64 -1.84 1.67
N ILE A 169 -10.26 -3.01 1.77
CA ILE A 169 -10.14 -3.86 2.96
C ILE A 169 -8.90 -4.73 2.76
N ALA A 170 -7.82 -4.40 3.45
CA ALA A 170 -6.56 -5.14 3.43
C ALA A 170 -6.62 -6.25 4.48
N LEU A 171 -6.58 -7.51 4.05
CA LEU A 171 -6.67 -8.69 4.90
C LEU A 171 -5.30 -9.35 5.06
N GLY A 172 -4.91 -9.64 6.30
CA GLY A 172 -3.61 -10.22 6.60
C GLY A 172 -2.43 -9.25 6.35
N ALA A 173 -2.65 -7.95 6.52
CA ALA A 173 -1.60 -6.94 6.42
C ALA A 173 -0.43 -7.24 7.36
N THR A 174 0.78 -7.16 6.82
CA THR A 174 2.03 -7.46 7.51
C THR A 174 3.14 -6.58 6.97
N GLU A 175 3.92 -6.00 7.87
CA GLU A 175 5.15 -5.30 7.52
C GLU A 175 6.29 -6.30 7.36
N TYR A 176 7.10 -6.12 6.32
CA TYR A 176 8.29 -6.92 6.09
C TYR A 176 9.50 -6.02 5.90
N LYS A 177 10.65 -6.52 6.35
CA LYS A 177 11.95 -6.14 5.80
C LYS A 177 12.23 -7.03 4.59
N ARG A 178 12.49 -6.41 3.45
CA ARG A 178 12.88 -7.06 2.20
C ARG A 178 14.33 -6.73 1.88
N TYR A 179 15.16 -7.75 1.65
CA TYR A 179 16.58 -7.62 1.31
C TYR A 179 17.07 -8.82 0.49
N PRO A 180 18.23 -8.74 -0.20
CA PRO A 180 18.77 -9.86 -0.98
C PRO A 180 19.04 -11.11 -0.11
N LYS A 181 18.64 -12.30 -0.58
CA LYS A 181 18.70 -13.56 0.20
C LYS A 181 20.08 -13.93 0.74
N ASP A 182 21.11 -13.64 -0.03
CA ASP A 182 22.49 -14.03 0.26
C ASP A 182 23.27 -12.94 1.00
N GLU A 183 22.61 -11.83 1.38
CA GLU A 183 23.25 -10.69 2.03
C GLU A 183 22.61 -10.42 3.39
N LYS A 184 23.39 -9.82 4.29
CA LYS A 184 22.85 -9.36 5.57
C LYS A 184 22.06 -8.06 5.36
N PRO A 185 20.95 -7.86 6.10
CA PRO A 185 20.21 -6.61 6.04
C PRO A 185 21.07 -5.47 6.60
N THR A 186 21.14 -4.40 5.82
CA THR A 186 21.77 -3.11 6.12
C THR A 186 20.79 -1.99 5.81
N LYS A 187 21.12 -0.77 6.24
CA LYS A 187 20.28 0.41 5.94
C LYS A 187 20.10 0.63 4.43
N ASP A 188 21.11 0.29 3.65
CA ASP A 188 21.13 0.63 2.22
C ASP A 188 20.48 -0.45 1.36
N ASN A 189 20.51 -1.72 1.76
CA ASN A 189 19.95 -2.85 1.01
C ASN A 189 18.63 -3.42 1.55
N THR A 190 18.00 -2.73 2.52
CA THR A 190 16.75 -3.16 3.12
C THR A 190 15.62 -2.20 2.78
N THR A 191 14.55 -2.72 2.18
CA THR A 191 13.29 -2.00 2.00
C THR A 191 12.31 -2.44 3.09
N ILE A 192 11.67 -1.48 3.76
CA ILE A 192 10.54 -1.76 4.66
C ILE A 192 9.26 -1.46 3.92
N GLY A 193 8.35 -2.42 3.87
CA GLY A 193 7.07 -2.27 3.20
C GLY A 193 6.03 -3.20 3.77
N VAL A 194 4.77 -2.86 3.55
CA VAL A 194 3.63 -3.69 3.93
C VAL A 194 3.17 -4.49 2.73
N SER A 195 2.76 -5.74 2.97
CA SER A 195 1.95 -6.52 2.03
C SER A 195 0.76 -7.10 2.78
N TRP A 196 -0.31 -7.38 2.06
CA TRP A 196 -1.49 -8.08 2.59
C TRP A 196 -1.75 -9.31 1.73
N GLU A 197 -2.33 -10.32 2.36
CA GLU A 197 -2.62 -11.60 1.70
C GLU A 197 -3.74 -11.42 0.67
N HIS A 198 -4.78 -10.63 1.01
CA HIS A 198 -5.92 -10.36 0.14
C HIS A 198 -6.39 -8.92 0.29
N GLY A 199 -6.86 -8.32 -0.81
CA GLY A 199 -7.46 -6.98 -0.84
C GLY A 199 -8.86 -7.01 -1.42
N ILE A 200 -9.84 -6.40 -0.74
CA ILE A 200 -11.19 -6.16 -1.27
C ILE A 200 -11.27 -4.67 -1.66
N TYR A 201 -11.29 -4.40 -2.96
CA TYR A 201 -11.28 -3.04 -3.50
C TYR A 201 -12.72 -2.48 -3.61
N LEU A 202 -12.98 -1.41 -2.87
CA LEU A 202 -14.33 -0.86 -2.69
C LEU A 202 -14.60 0.37 -3.58
N GLY A 203 -13.60 0.86 -4.30
CA GLY A 203 -13.68 2.09 -5.09
C GLY A 203 -13.71 3.34 -4.20
N SER A 204 -14.24 4.45 -4.73
CA SER A 204 -14.25 5.77 -4.06
C SER A 204 -15.64 6.22 -3.56
N THR A 205 -16.72 5.50 -3.90
CA THR A 205 -18.08 5.87 -3.50
C THR A 205 -18.42 5.28 -2.11
N LEU A 206 -18.13 6.05 -1.06
CA LEU A 206 -18.29 5.58 0.33
C LEU A 206 -19.73 5.18 0.69
N SER A 207 -20.72 5.87 0.13
CA SER A 207 -22.14 5.67 0.46
C SER A 207 -22.68 4.30 0.06
N THR A 208 -22.02 3.58 -0.86
CA THR A 208 -22.43 2.24 -1.27
C THR A 208 -21.77 1.12 -0.46
N THR A 209 -20.83 1.47 0.44
CA THR A 209 -20.05 0.50 1.20
C THR A 209 -20.64 0.25 2.58
N ASN A 210 -20.94 -1.01 2.89
CA ASN A 210 -21.40 -1.42 4.21
C ASN A 210 -20.23 -1.82 5.12
N PHE A 211 -19.55 -0.84 5.73
CA PHE A 211 -18.42 -1.10 6.65
C PHE A 211 -18.80 -1.95 7.87
N LYS A 212 -20.05 -1.87 8.33
CA LYS A 212 -20.53 -2.71 9.45
C LYS A 212 -20.52 -4.21 9.10
N ALA A 213 -20.82 -4.55 7.85
CA ALA A 213 -20.74 -5.94 7.39
C ALA A 213 -19.28 -6.44 7.40
N TYR A 214 -18.36 -5.66 6.83
CA TYR A 214 -16.93 -6.01 6.82
C TYR A 214 -16.34 -6.13 8.22
N LYS A 215 -16.71 -5.25 9.15
CA LYS A 215 -16.28 -5.34 10.55
C LYS A 215 -16.78 -6.62 11.23
N ARG A 216 -17.99 -7.08 10.90
CA ARG A 216 -18.54 -8.33 11.43
C ARG A 216 -17.82 -9.56 10.86
N GLU A 217 -17.44 -9.51 9.60
CA GLU A 217 -16.85 -10.65 8.89
C GLU A 217 -15.33 -10.77 9.11
N TYR A 218 -14.62 -9.64 9.10
CA TYR A 218 -13.15 -9.60 9.12
C TYR A 218 -12.58 -8.93 10.37
N GLY A 219 -13.42 -8.37 11.23
CA GLY A 219 -12.96 -7.79 12.49
C GLY A 219 -12.67 -8.82 13.56
N THR A 220 -11.90 -8.43 14.57
CA THR A 220 -11.92 -9.17 15.83
C THR A 220 -13.32 -9.07 16.43
N PRO A 221 -13.95 -10.19 16.80
CA PRO A 221 -15.22 -10.14 17.53
C PRO A 221 -15.05 -9.25 18.75
N GLU A 222 -16.04 -8.38 19.01
CA GLU A 222 -16.08 -7.61 20.25
C GLU A 222 -16.02 -8.59 21.42
N LYS A 223 -14.88 -8.63 22.10
CA LYS A 223 -14.75 -9.34 23.36
C LYS A 223 -15.57 -8.58 24.39
N ILE A 224 -16.42 -9.32 25.09
CA ILE A 224 -17.12 -8.79 26.26
C ILE A 224 -16.32 -9.29 27.45
N GLU A 225 -15.36 -8.50 27.88
CA GLU A 225 -14.42 -8.91 28.93
C GLU A 225 -15.04 -8.71 30.32
N ASP A 226 -15.86 -7.67 30.45
CA ASP A 226 -16.55 -7.36 31.70
C ASP A 226 -18.03 -6.99 31.53
N ILE A 227 -18.66 -6.69 32.66
CA ILE A 227 -20.08 -6.33 32.70
C ILE A 227 -20.36 -4.97 32.03
N TYR A 228 -19.39 -4.06 32.00
CA TYR A 228 -19.54 -2.75 31.38
C TYR A 228 -19.54 -2.87 29.85
N ASP A 229 -18.66 -3.69 29.28
CA ASP A 229 -18.69 -4.05 27.85
C ASP A 229 -20.04 -4.67 27.47
N TYR A 230 -20.56 -5.54 28.34
CA TYR A 230 -21.84 -6.20 28.11
C TYR A 230 -22.98 -5.18 28.11
N ARG A 231 -23.01 -4.29 29.10
CA ARG A 231 -24.01 -3.22 29.19
C ARG A 231 -23.90 -2.24 28.02
N ALA A 232 -22.69 -1.90 27.57
CA ALA A 232 -22.47 -1.06 26.39
C ALA A 232 -23.06 -1.69 25.12
N LYS A 233 -22.85 -3.00 24.93
CA LYS A 233 -23.48 -3.75 23.84
C LYS A 233 -25.01 -3.75 23.93
N LEU A 234 -25.59 -3.89 25.13
CA LEU A 234 -27.04 -3.81 25.31
C LEU A 234 -27.58 -2.42 24.92
N LYS A 235 -26.89 -1.35 25.31
CA LYS A 235 -27.24 0.02 24.89
C LYS A 235 -27.21 0.14 23.36
N GLN A 236 -26.15 -0.33 22.72
CA GLN A 236 -26.03 -0.30 21.26
C GLN A 236 -27.17 -1.06 20.57
N LYS A 237 -27.56 -2.22 21.12
CA LYS A 237 -28.68 -3.02 20.60
C LYS A 237 -30.03 -2.31 20.80
N PHE A 238 -30.24 -1.67 21.96
CA PHE A 238 -31.45 -0.90 22.23
C PHE A 238 -31.62 0.27 21.25
N TYR A 239 -30.57 1.08 21.07
CA TYR A 239 -30.59 2.20 20.12
C TYR A 239 -30.79 1.73 18.68
N PHE A 240 -30.16 0.62 18.29
CA PHE A 240 -30.38 0.07 16.95
C PHE A 240 -31.87 -0.27 16.70
N TYR A 241 -32.54 -0.93 17.65
CA TYR A 241 -33.98 -1.20 17.51
C TYR A 241 -34.81 0.08 17.50
N GLN A 242 -34.46 1.04 18.36
CA GLN A 242 -35.15 2.33 18.43
C GLN A 242 -35.02 3.11 17.12
N ASP A 243 -33.83 3.19 16.54
CA ASP A 243 -33.57 3.88 15.27
C ASP A 243 -34.34 3.20 14.14
N MET A 244 -34.23 1.89 13.99
CA MET A 244 -34.93 1.13 12.93
C MET A 244 -36.46 1.16 13.09
N SER A 245 -36.98 1.35 14.30
CA SER A 245 -38.41 1.51 14.52
C SER A 245 -38.96 2.87 14.10
N LYS A 246 -38.10 3.89 13.99
CA LYS A 246 -38.46 5.28 13.68
C LYS A 246 -38.01 5.73 12.30
N ASP A 247 -37.21 4.93 11.61
CA ASP A 247 -36.65 5.23 10.30
C ASP A 247 -37.71 5.09 9.20
N ASP A 248 -38.03 6.22 8.54
CA ASP A 248 -39.04 6.32 7.48
C ASP A 248 -38.72 5.45 6.24
N ASP A 249 -37.46 5.08 6.03
CA ASP A 249 -37.04 4.21 4.92
C ASP A 249 -37.26 2.71 5.24
N VAL A 250 -37.52 2.36 6.51
CA VAL A 250 -37.81 0.99 6.93
C VAL A 250 -39.31 0.69 6.75
N PRO A 251 -39.70 -0.42 6.10
CA PRO A 251 -41.12 -0.77 5.97
C PRO A 251 -41.85 -0.88 7.31
N LYS A 252 -43.05 -0.31 7.43
CA LYS A 252 -43.86 -0.28 8.68
C LYS A 252 -43.98 -1.63 9.40
N LYS A 253 -44.05 -2.72 8.65
CA LYS A 253 -44.08 -4.07 9.24
C LYS A 253 -42.80 -4.37 10.02
N LEU A 254 -41.64 -4.08 9.42
CA LEU A 254 -40.34 -4.27 10.05
C LEU A 254 -40.12 -3.30 11.21
N GLN A 255 -40.58 -2.04 11.09
CA GLN A 255 -40.56 -1.10 12.22
C GLN A 255 -41.30 -1.67 13.44
N ASN A 256 -42.50 -2.23 13.23
CA ASN A 256 -43.27 -2.89 14.28
C ASN A 256 -42.56 -4.14 14.83
N ASP A 257 -41.96 -4.95 13.95
CA ASP A 257 -41.18 -6.13 14.37
C ASP A 257 -39.99 -5.72 15.27
N PHE A 258 -39.32 -4.60 14.98
CA PHE A 258 -38.28 -4.05 15.85
C PHE A 258 -38.82 -3.56 17.19
N LEU A 259 -39.98 -2.89 17.23
CA LEU A 259 -40.63 -2.48 18.49
C LEU A 259 -41.01 -3.70 19.35
N HIS A 260 -41.55 -4.74 18.72
CA HIS A 260 -41.87 -5.99 19.40
C HIS A 260 -40.60 -6.65 19.97
N GLN A 261 -39.54 -6.78 19.18
CA GLN A 261 -38.28 -7.37 19.65
C GLN A 261 -37.64 -6.54 20.77
N MET A 262 -37.71 -5.21 20.68
CA MET A 262 -37.22 -4.29 21.70
C MET A 262 -37.97 -4.50 23.03
N TYR A 263 -39.28 -4.66 22.98
CA TYR A 263 -40.07 -4.97 24.17
C TYR A 263 -39.80 -6.39 24.70
N GLU A 264 -39.60 -7.38 23.84
CA GLU A 264 -39.26 -8.74 24.28
C GLU A 264 -37.89 -8.78 24.98
N ASP A 265 -36.88 -8.13 24.41
CA ASP A 265 -35.52 -8.18 24.90
C ASP A 265 -35.31 -7.33 26.15
N PHE A 266 -35.98 -6.18 26.25
CA PHE A 266 -35.74 -5.19 27.31
C PHE A 266 -36.95 -4.96 28.22
N GLY A 267 -38.13 -5.46 27.86
CA GLY A 267 -39.38 -5.24 28.59
C GLY A 267 -39.86 -3.79 28.58
N THR A 268 -39.28 -2.94 27.72
CA THR A 268 -39.56 -1.51 27.61
C THR A 268 -39.16 -1.00 26.23
N ILE A 269 -39.91 -0.03 25.72
CA ILE A 269 -39.54 0.77 24.54
C ILE A 269 -39.07 2.18 24.93
N GLU A 270 -39.27 2.55 26.20
CA GLU A 270 -38.87 3.84 26.76
C GLU A 270 -37.42 3.79 27.21
N GLU A 271 -36.66 4.81 26.80
CA GLU A 271 -35.22 4.92 27.03
C GLU A 271 -34.87 5.08 28.51
N ASP A 272 -35.57 5.98 29.23
CA ASP A 272 -35.35 6.20 30.66
C ASP A 272 -35.57 4.91 31.46
N CYS A 273 -36.69 4.22 31.19
CA CYS A 273 -36.98 2.91 31.79
C CYS A 273 -35.92 1.85 31.45
N PHE A 274 -35.31 1.91 30.27
CA PHE A 274 -34.24 0.99 29.89
C PHE A 274 -32.97 1.28 30.70
N TYR A 275 -32.59 2.55 30.86
CA TYR A 275 -31.43 2.96 31.63
C TYR A 275 -31.57 2.59 33.10
N ASP A 276 -32.71 2.89 33.75
CA ASP A 276 -32.96 2.53 35.14
C ASP A 276 -32.75 1.02 35.36
N ARG A 277 -33.34 0.20 34.49
CA ARG A 277 -33.22 -1.27 34.55
C ARG A 277 -31.80 -1.77 34.28
N LEU A 278 -31.07 -1.09 33.39
CA LEU A 278 -29.69 -1.44 33.05
C LEU A 278 -28.76 -1.13 34.23
N GLU A 279 -28.96 0.00 34.90
CA GLU A 279 -28.19 0.40 36.08
C GLU A 279 -28.49 -0.53 37.27
N ASP A 280 -29.76 -0.90 37.46
CA ASP A 280 -30.23 -1.89 38.44
C ASP A 280 -29.72 -3.31 38.17
N GLY A 281 -29.03 -3.55 37.04
CA GLY A 281 -28.45 -4.84 36.69
C GLY A 281 -29.46 -5.89 36.23
N LYS A 282 -30.68 -5.47 35.86
CA LYS A 282 -31.76 -6.38 35.42
C LYS A 282 -31.38 -7.24 34.21
N TYR A 283 -30.46 -6.77 33.39
CA TYR A 283 -30.02 -7.47 32.18
C TYR A 283 -28.71 -8.25 32.35
N ASP A 284 -28.05 -8.16 33.51
CA ASP A 284 -26.72 -8.72 33.74
C ASP A 284 -26.69 -10.25 33.77
N GLU A 285 -27.85 -10.90 33.92
CA GLU A 285 -27.97 -12.36 33.91
C GLU A 285 -27.44 -12.97 32.60
N GLY A 286 -27.69 -12.31 31.46
CA GLY A 286 -27.19 -12.76 30.17
C GLY A 286 -25.66 -12.71 30.02
N PHE A 287 -24.95 -11.91 30.83
CA PHE A 287 -23.49 -11.94 30.92
C PHE A 287 -23.01 -13.18 31.68
N LYS A 288 -23.66 -13.50 32.81
CA LYS A 288 -23.33 -14.68 33.63
C LYS A 288 -23.50 -15.97 32.86
N GLU A 289 -24.58 -16.11 32.10
CA GLU A 289 -24.79 -17.29 31.25
C GLU A 289 -23.73 -17.44 30.16
N ARG A 290 -23.21 -16.31 29.65
CA ARG A 290 -22.15 -16.28 28.64
C ARG A 290 -20.82 -16.76 29.21
N GLN A 291 -20.42 -16.28 30.38
CA GLN A 291 -19.21 -16.73 31.07
C GLN A 291 -19.23 -18.25 31.30
N VAL A 292 -20.37 -18.80 31.73
CA VAL A 292 -20.53 -20.25 31.94
C VAL A 292 -20.39 -21.07 30.64
N LYS A 293 -20.82 -20.53 29.49
CA LYS A 293 -20.69 -21.21 28.18
C LYS A 293 -19.26 -21.16 27.65
N GLU A 294 -18.53 -20.07 27.90
CA GLU A 294 -17.13 -19.92 27.50
C GLU A 294 -16.19 -20.78 28.35
N GLU A 295 -16.46 -20.93 29.66
CA GLU A 295 -15.72 -21.87 30.52
C GLU A 295 -15.93 -23.34 30.11
N LYS A 296 -17.11 -23.71 29.62
CA LYS A 296 -17.41 -25.07 29.14
C LYS A 296 -16.84 -25.39 27.75
N SER A 297 -16.45 -24.38 26.99
CA SER A 297 -15.88 -24.53 25.64
C SER A 297 -14.35 -24.49 25.63
N ARG A 298 -13.71 -24.34 26.80
CA ARG A 298 -12.26 -24.47 27.01
C ARG A 298 -11.92 -25.87 27.53
#